data_AF-A0A9P6JLK1-F1
#
_entry.id   AF-A0A9P6JLK1-F1
#
_cell.length_a   1.000
_cell.length_b   1.000
_cell.length_c   1.000
_cell.angle_alpha   90.00
_cell.angle_beta   90.00
_cell.angle_gamma   90.00
#
_symmetry.space_group_name_H-M   'P 1'
#
loop_
_entity.id
_entity.type
_entity.pdbx_description
1 polymer ?
#
loop_
_entity_poly.entity_id
_entity_poly.type
_entity_poly.pdbx_seq_one_letter_code
_entity_poly.pdbx_strand_id
1 'polypeptide(L)'
;MLLYVRCCSIVAALTTVTYDYILTFRDEVDLVWNRPITLGSALFALNRYLPFVDLSLSLQLYLGSPRPNSKACRDLELLTAGSILLSVFCSETMLILRTIAIWNCRRSLTIGLCALHMMVISSTLSVAMYYWVTFRFEAIPGSEPCLILNFRDVVIYAQLIPFFILDTTVFALMVIKAYYHLQNGVSSWVHHMYRGGFICFALTFIFSLLNFFIPLFAPPHLRLICIDFHRISHSIICNRLFFMLLRQQETLKIRDSKVQQAKSFYTLTVDDFTTPNDFGFQDQLFNEEGEDLESRLDGVGRR
;
A
#
# COMPACT_ATOMS: atom_id res chain seq x y z
N MET A 1 -23.01 -23.88 6.24
CA MET A 1 -22.66 -22.76 7.16
C MET A 1 -21.23 -22.27 6.96
N LEU A 2 -20.21 -23.15 6.91
CA LEU A 2 -18.80 -22.76 6.79
C LEU A 2 -18.47 -21.98 5.49
N LEU A 3 -19.00 -22.47 4.37
CA LEU A 3 -18.89 -21.82 3.06
C LEU A 3 -19.46 -20.40 3.06
N TYR A 4 -20.60 -20.22 3.73
CA TYR A 4 -21.33 -18.96 3.77
C TYR A 4 -20.52 -17.86 4.46
N VAL A 5 -19.90 -18.16 5.60
CA VAL A 5 -19.08 -17.19 6.34
C VAL A 5 -17.88 -16.70 5.50
N ARG A 6 -17.24 -17.61 4.76
CA ARG A 6 -16.15 -17.27 3.83
C ARG A 6 -16.61 -16.44 2.65
N CYS A 7 -17.74 -16.79 2.04
CA CYS A 7 -18.31 -15.99 0.96
C CYS A 7 -18.63 -14.57 1.45
N CYS A 8 -19.23 -14.44 2.65
CA CYS A 8 -19.52 -13.13 3.23
C CYS A 8 -18.25 -12.30 3.47
N SER A 9 -17.15 -12.91 3.95
CA SER A 9 -15.89 -12.17 4.15
C SER A 9 -15.29 -11.71 2.82
N ILE A 10 -15.29 -12.56 1.80
CA ILE A 10 -14.78 -12.22 0.45
C ILE A 10 -15.62 -11.12 -0.19
N VAL A 11 -16.95 -11.21 -0.10
CA VAL A 11 -17.87 -10.19 -0.64
C VAL A 11 -17.70 -8.86 0.08
N ALA A 12 -17.56 -8.88 1.41
CA ALA A 12 -17.30 -7.67 2.19
C ALA A 12 -15.94 -7.05 1.83
N ALA A 13 -14.90 -7.87 1.65
CA ALA A 13 -13.59 -7.42 1.20
C ALA A 13 -13.66 -6.78 -0.20
N LEU A 14 -14.32 -7.45 -1.15
CA LEU A 14 -14.49 -6.97 -2.52
C LEU A 14 -15.27 -5.65 -2.56
N THR A 15 -16.33 -5.55 -1.76
CA THR A 15 -17.13 -4.31 -1.62
C THR A 15 -16.27 -3.18 -1.07
N THR A 16 -15.43 -3.46 -0.07
CA THR A 16 -14.53 -2.46 0.54
C THR A 16 -13.50 -1.94 -0.46
N VAL A 17 -12.85 -2.85 -1.21
CA VAL A 17 -11.88 -2.45 -2.25
C VAL A 17 -12.55 -1.70 -3.39
N THR A 18 -13.75 -2.12 -3.80
CA THR A 18 -14.53 -1.42 -4.83
C THR A 18 -14.93 -0.01 -4.38
N TYR A 19 -15.37 0.13 -3.13
CA TYR A 19 -15.72 1.42 -2.55
C TYR A 19 -14.51 2.36 -2.50
N ASP A 20 -13.36 1.86 -2.03
CA ASP A 20 -12.11 2.62 -2.03
C ASP A 20 -11.67 3.02 -3.44
N TYR A 21 -11.82 2.10 -4.41
CA TYR A 21 -11.52 2.35 -5.81
C TYR A 21 -12.34 3.50 -6.37
N ILE A 22 -13.67 3.47 -6.21
CA ILE A 22 -14.57 4.50 -6.71
C ILE A 22 -14.22 5.87 -6.12
N LEU A 23 -13.96 5.93 -4.81
CA LEU A 23 -13.59 7.19 -4.13
C LEU A 23 -12.27 7.79 -4.63
N THR A 24 -11.34 6.95 -5.05
CA THR A 24 -9.98 7.38 -5.44
C THR A 24 -9.73 7.29 -6.95
N PHE A 25 -10.75 6.99 -7.75
CA PHE A 25 -10.61 6.83 -9.20
C PHE A 25 -10.21 8.13 -9.90
N ARG A 26 -10.79 9.27 -9.48
CA ARG A 26 -10.43 10.57 -10.05
C ARG A 26 -8.95 10.89 -9.83
N ASP A 27 -8.48 10.72 -8.60
CA ASP A 27 -7.08 10.91 -8.23
C ASP A 27 -6.16 9.95 -9.01
N GLU A 28 -6.62 8.75 -9.36
CA GLU A 28 -5.86 7.82 -10.18
C GLU A 28 -5.59 8.33 -11.60
N VAL A 29 -6.64 8.77 -12.28
CA VAL A 29 -6.55 9.29 -13.64
C VAL A 29 -5.64 10.52 -13.66
N ASP A 30 -5.89 11.45 -12.74
CA ASP A 30 -5.19 12.74 -12.69
C ASP A 30 -3.71 12.58 -12.28
N LEU A 31 -3.41 11.74 -11.28
CA LEU A 31 -2.07 11.66 -10.68
C LEU A 31 -1.18 10.56 -11.27
N VAL A 32 -1.75 9.46 -11.76
CA VAL A 32 -0.97 8.30 -12.21
C VAL A 32 -0.94 8.20 -13.72
N TRP A 33 -2.11 8.23 -14.36
CA TRP A 33 -2.22 7.90 -15.79
C TRP A 33 -1.94 9.09 -16.71
N ASN A 34 -2.10 10.32 -16.25
CA ASN A 34 -1.67 11.52 -16.98
C ASN A 34 -0.14 11.76 -16.93
N ARG A 35 0.63 10.87 -16.30
CA ARG A 35 2.08 10.97 -16.13
C ARG A 35 2.79 9.83 -16.87
N PRO A 36 4.08 9.95 -17.20
CA PRO A 36 4.84 8.85 -17.78
C PRO A 36 4.83 7.64 -16.83
N ILE A 37 4.54 6.46 -17.40
CA ILE A 37 4.48 5.21 -16.65
C ILE A 37 5.88 4.87 -16.13
N THR A 38 6.02 4.77 -14.81
CA THR A 38 7.25 4.35 -14.14
C THR A 38 7.09 2.97 -13.50
N LEU A 39 8.19 2.35 -13.07
CA LEU A 39 8.14 1.09 -12.30
C LEU A 39 7.21 1.19 -11.08
N GLY A 40 7.23 2.32 -10.37
CA GLY A 40 6.34 2.57 -9.24
C GLY A 40 4.86 2.64 -9.65
N SER A 41 4.57 3.14 -10.85
CA SER A 41 3.20 3.18 -11.39
C SER A 41 2.70 1.79 -11.76
N ALA A 42 3.56 0.95 -12.35
CA ALA A 42 3.24 -0.45 -12.64
C ALA A 42 3.00 -1.25 -11.35
N LEU A 43 3.87 -1.08 -10.34
CA LEU A 43 3.71 -1.75 -9.06
C LEU A 43 2.44 -1.30 -8.32
N PHE A 44 2.14 0.00 -8.36
CA PHE A 44 0.88 0.56 -7.85
C PHE A 44 -0.34 -0.08 -8.54
N ALA A 45 -0.33 -0.17 -9.87
CA ALA A 45 -1.42 -0.78 -10.62
C ALA A 45 -1.60 -2.25 -10.23
N LEU A 46 -0.51 -3.03 -10.13
CA LEU A 46 -0.58 -4.42 -9.69
C LEU A 46 -1.18 -4.53 -8.28
N ASN A 47 -0.68 -3.78 -7.31
CA ASN A 47 -1.19 -3.78 -5.94
C ASN A 47 -2.68 -3.38 -5.85
N ARG A 48 -3.14 -2.50 -6.74
CA ARG A 48 -4.52 -2.01 -6.74
C ARG A 48 -5.51 -2.94 -7.45
N TYR A 49 -5.09 -3.56 -8.56
CA TYR A 49 -5.98 -4.36 -9.40
C TYR A 49 -5.97 -5.86 -9.08
N LEU A 50 -4.84 -6.40 -8.57
CA LEU A 50 -4.76 -7.81 -8.21
C LEU A 50 -5.77 -8.24 -7.12
N PRO A 51 -6.10 -7.42 -6.10
CA PRO A 51 -7.15 -7.75 -5.15
C PRO A 51 -8.53 -8.00 -5.77
N PHE A 52 -8.85 -7.41 -6.93
CA PHE A 52 -10.10 -7.71 -7.62
C PHE A 52 -10.07 -9.09 -8.27
N VAL A 53 -8.93 -9.45 -8.85
CA VAL A 53 -8.73 -10.74 -9.52
C VAL A 53 -8.74 -11.87 -8.48
N ASP A 54 -7.93 -11.75 -7.43
CA ASP A 54 -7.78 -12.80 -6.43
C ASP A 54 -9.06 -13.06 -5.63
N LEU A 55 -9.80 -12.02 -5.24
CA LEU A 55 -11.09 -12.13 -4.54
C LEU A 55 -12.16 -12.71 -5.46
N SER A 56 -12.18 -12.33 -6.74
CA SER A 56 -13.15 -12.86 -7.71
C SER A 56 -12.92 -14.34 -7.99
N LEU A 57 -11.65 -14.75 -8.17
CA LEU A 57 -11.27 -16.15 -8.34
C LEU A 57 -11.59 -16.96 -7.08
N SER A 58 -11.30 -16.41 -5.91
CA SER A 58 -11.67 -17.02 -4.62
C SER A 58 -13.18 -17.18 -4.51
N LEU A 59 -13.97 -16.16 -4.86
CA LEU A 59 -15.42 -16.23 -4.86
C LEU A 59 -15.93 -17.30 -5.82
N GLN A 60 -15.30 -17.47 -6.99
CA GLN A 60 -15.64 -18.52 -7.95
C GLN A 60 -15.33 -19.92 -7.42
N LEU A 61 -14.29 -20.10 -6.60
CA LEU A 61 -14.04 -21.37 -5.92
C LEU A 61 -15.15 -21.73 -4.95
N TYR A 62 -15.67 -20.77 -4.20
CA TYR A 62 -16.69 -21.02 -3.18
C TYR A 62 -18.14 -21.01 -3.70
N LEU A 63 -18.48 -20.12 -4.64
CA LEU A 63 -19.85 -19.94 -5.17
C LEU A 63 -20.04 -20.46 -6.60
N GLY A 64 -18.98 -20.88 -7.27
CA GLY A 64 -19.03 -21.33 -8.65
C GLY A 64 -19.92 -22.55 -8.84
N SER A 65 -20.43 -22.71 -10.06
CA SER A 65 -21.17 -23.91 -10.47
C SER A 65 -20.33 -25.18 -10.18
N PRO A 66 -20.95 -26.28 -9.74
CA PRO A 66 -20.26 -27.54 -9.50
C PRO A 66 -19.39 -27.92 -10.71
N ARG A 67 -18.10 -28.18 -10.47
CA ARG A 67 -17.15 -28.60 -11.52
C ARG A 67 -16.91 -30.10 -11.37
N PRO A 68 -17.57 -30.96 -12.17
CA PRO A 68 -17.39 -32.41 -12.08
C PRO A 68 -15.98 -32.87 -12.53
N ASN A 69 -15.22 -32.01 -13.21
CA ASN A 69 -13.87 -32.31 -13.69
C ASN A 69 -12.79 -31.86 -12.68
N SER A 70 -12.02 -32.82 -12.15
CA SER A 70 -10.87 -32.59 -11.26
C SER A 70 -9.83 -31.63 -11.86
N LYS A 71 -9.64 -31.64 -13.18
CA LYS A 71 -8.68 -30.74 -13.85
C LYS A 71 -9.12 -29.27 -13.80
N ALA A 72 -10.39 -28.98 -14.11
CA ALA A 72 -10.90 -27.61 -14.12
C ALA A 72 -10.95 -26.98 -12.71
N CYS A 73 -11.08 -27.82 -11.67
CA CYS A 73 -10.95 -27.44 -10.28
C CYS A 73 -9.50 -27.09 -9.93
N ARG A 74 -8.57 -27.98 -10.28
CA ARG A 74 -7.13 -27.79 -10.09
C ARG A 74 -6.58 -26.55 -10.77
N ASP A 75 -7.00 -26.29 -12.00
CA ASP A 75 -6.55 -25.13 -12.77
C ASP A 75 -7.05 -23.82 -12.13
N LEU A 76 -8.30 -23.79 -11.64
CA LEU A 76 -8.83 -22.62 -10.94
C LEU A 76 -8.14 -22.36 -9.60
N GLU A 77 -7.87 -23.42 -8.84
CA GLU A 77 -7.10 -23.33 -7.59
C GLU A 77 -5.68 -22.82 -7.86
N LEU A 78 -5.01 -23.32 -8.90
CA LEU A 78 -3.68 -22.83 -9.29
C LEU A 78 -3.72 -21.34 -9.68
N LEU A 79 -4.71 -20.92 -10.48
CA LEU A 79 -4.89 -19.53 -10.85
C LEU A 79 -5.16 -18.65 -9.63
N THR A 80 -6.00 -19.12 -8.71
CA THR A 80 -6.32 -18.39 -7.48
C THR A 80 -5.09 -18.25 -6.60
N ALA A 81 -4.40 -19.35 -6.29
CA ALA A 81 -3.18 -19.35 -5.50
C ALA A 81 -2.09 -18.47 -6.14
N GLY A 82 -1.88 -18.58 -7.45
CA GLY A 82 -0.92 -17.76 -8.19
C GLY A 82 -1.25 -16.27 -8.12
N SER A 83 -2.53 -15.91 -8.26
CA SER A 83 -2.98 -14.51 -8.14
C SER A 83 -2.78 -13.96 -6.73
N ILE A 84 -3.06 -14.75 -5.68
CA ILE A 84 -2.82 -14.37 -4.29
C ILE A 84 -1.32 -14.18 -4.03
N LEU A 85 -0.47 -15.09 -4.49
CA LEU A 85 0.98 -14.99 -4.34
C LEU A 85 1.52 -13.70 -4.95
N LEU A 86 1.08 -13.37 -6.18
CA LEU A 86 1.49 -12.15 -6.85
C LEU A 86 0.96 -10.90 -6.13
N SER A 87 -0.30 -10.93 -5.69
CA SER A 87 -0.96 -9.87 -4.92
C SER A 87 -0.21 -9.55 -3.62
N VAL A 88 0.15 -10.59 -2.86
CA VAL A 88 0.94 -10.51 -1.63
C VAL A 88 2.32 -9.91 -1.91
N PHE A 89 3.03 -10.44 -2.90
CA PHE A 89 4.37 -9.95 -3.28
C PHE A 89 4.36 -8.46 -3.60
N CYS A 90 3.41 -8.01 -4.43
CA CYS A 90 3.29 -6.61 -4.80
C CYS A 90 2.93 -5.72 -3.60
N SER A 91 2.00 -6.15 -2.76
CA SER A 91 1.53 -5.38 -1.60
C SER A 91 2.65 -5.17 -0.57
N GLU A 92 3.37 -6.24 -0.23
CA GLU A 92 4.51 -6.16 0.70
C GLU A 92 5.67 -5.34 0.12
N THR A 93 5.98 -5.52 -1.16
CA THR A 93 7.00 -4.72 -1.83
C THR A 93 6.68 -3.24 -1.73
N MET A 94 5.42 -2.85 -1.99
CA MET A 94 4.98 -1.46 -1.85
C MET A 94 5.10 -0.94 -0.42
N LEU A 95 4.70 -1.74 0.56
CA LEU A 95 4.81 -1.37 1.98
C LEU A 95 6.27 -1.12 2.38
N ILE A 96 7.18 -1.96 1.92
CA ILE A 96 8.61 -1.89 2.25
C ILE A 96 9.27 -0.71 1.55
N LEU A 97 9.08 -0.56 0.23
CA LEU A 97 9.61 0.58 -0.53
C LEU A 97 9.19 1.89 0.11
N ARG A 98 7.94 1.97 0.55
CA ARG A 98 7.41 3.14 1.22
C ARG A 98 8.06 3.39 2.57
N THR A 99 8.23 2.35 3.38
CA THR A 99 8.90 2.47 4.68
C THR A 99 10.35 2.93 4.50
N ILE A 100 11.05 2.40 3.50
CA ILE A 100 12.42 2.82 3.14
C ILE A 100 12.45 4.30 2.73
N ALA A 101 11.50 4.74 1.90
CA ALA A 101 11.40 6.14 1.47
C ALA A 101 11.17 7.10 2.64
N ILE A 102 10.29 6.75 3.58
CA ILE A 102 10.01 7.55 4.80
C ILE A 102 11.26 7.70 5.67
N TRP A 103 12.12 6.68 5.68
CA TRP A 103 13.38 6.67 6.42
C TRP A 103 14.58 7.15 5.59
N ASN A 104 14.33 7.89 4.50
CA ASN A 104 15.34 8.49 3.64
C ASN A 104 16.39 7.48 3.14
N CYS A 105 15.94 6.27 2.78
CA CYS A 105 16.78 5.22 2.19
C CYS A 105 18.02 4.84 3.01
N ARG A 106 17.94 4.91 4.34
CA ARG A 106 19.03 4.49 5.25
C ARG A 106 19.40 3.01 5.01
N ARG A 107 20.64 2.77 4.52
CA ARG A 107 21.12 1.45 4.08
C ARG A 107 20.89 0.32 5.08
N SER A 108 21.17 0.53 6.37
CA SER A 108 20.98 -0.52 7.40
C SER A 108 19.51 -0.93 7.53
N LEU A 109 18.57 0.02 7.54
CA LEU A 109 17.13 -0.25 7.58
C LEU A 109 16.65 -0.91 6.30
N THR A 110 17.15 -0.46 5.14
CA THR A 110 16.84 -1.07 3.85
C THR A 110 17.25 -2.55 3.82
N ILE A 111 18.47 -2.88 4.25
CA ILE A 111 18.95 -4.26 4.28
C ILE A 111 18.08 -5.11 5.22
N GLY A 112 17.76 -4.60 6.41
CA GLY A 112 16.90 -5.30 7.37
C GLY A 112 15.48 -5.56 6.84
N LEU A 113 14.84 -4.55 6.25
CA LEU A 113 13.50 -4.68 5.68
C LEU A 113 13.48 -5.60 4.46
N CYS A 114 14.46 -5.52 3.57
CA CYS A 114 14.58 -6.45 2.45
C CYS A 114 14.81 -7.90 2.93
N ALA A 115 15.62 -8.11 3.98
CA ALA A 115 15.81 -9.44 4.55
C ALA A 115 14.51 -10.00 5.14
N LEU A 116 13.75 -9.17 5.86
CA LEU A 116 12.41 -9.55 6.36
C LEU A 116 11.46 -9.88 5.21
N HIS A 117 11.46 -9.09 4.14
CA HIS A 117 10.65 -9.39 2.95
C HIS A 117 10.95 -10.75 2.36
N MET A 118 12.23 -11.06 2.17
CA MET A 118 12.66 -12.34 1.62
C MET A 118 12.27 -13.51 2.52
N MET A 119 12.25 -13.30 3.84
CA MET A 119 11.71 -14.29 4.79
C MET A 119 10.22 -14.52 4.59
N VAL A 120 9.42 -13.47 4.34
CA VAL A 120 7.98 -13.61 4.08
C VAL A 120 7.72 -14.32 2.76
N ILE A 121 8.42 -13.93 1.68
CA ILE A 121 8.29 -14.58 0.37
C ILE A 121 8.68 -16.05 0.44
N SER A 122 9.81 -16.37 1.06
CA SER A 122 10.29 -17.75 1.16
C SER A 122 9.35 -18.64 1.97
N SER A 123 8.78 -18.12 3.07
CA SER A 123 7.74 -18.82 3.83
C SER A 123 6.50 -19.08 2.97
N THR A 124 5.99 -18.05 2.29
CA THR A 124 4.79 -18.14 1.47
C THR A 124 4.96 -19.15 0.32
N LEU A 125 6.10 -19.13 -0.36
CA LEU A 125 6.43 -20.10 -1.41
C LEU A 125 6.55 -21.53 -0.84
N SER A 126 7.16 -21.70 0.32
CA SER A 126 7.31 -23.01 0.97
C SER A 126 5.96 -23.61 1.34
N VAL A 127 5.05 -22.79 1.86
CA VAL A 127 3.68 -23.19 2.21
C VAL A 127 2.86 -23.50 0.95
N ALA A 128 2.95 -22.66 -0.09
CA ALA A 128 2.30 -22.92 -1.37
C ALA A 128 2.78 -24.23 -2.00
N MET A 129 4.09 -24.49 -1.98
CA MET A 129 4.68 -25.74 -2.48
C MET A 129 4.27 -26.96 -1.64
N TYR A 130 4.23 -26.83 -0.31
CA TYR A 130 3.75 -27.89 0.56
C TYR A 130 2.32 -28.29 0.20
N TYR A 131 1.42 -27.32 0.06
CA TYR A 131 0.03 -27.57 -0.30
C TYR A 131 -0.11 -28.11 -1.73
N TRP A 132 0.71 -27.63 -2.66
CA TRP A 132 0.74 -28.16 -4.03
C TRP A 132 1.06 -29.66 -4.10
N VAL A 133 1.98 -30.13 -3.26
CA VAL A 133 2.41 -31.54 -3.22
C VAL A 133 1.47 -32.42 -2.40
N THR A 134 0.94 -31.89 -1.30
CA THR A 134 0.16 -32.69 -0.33
C THR A 134 -1.32 -32.81 -0.68
N PHE A 135 -1.90 -31.86 -1.42
CA PHE A 135 -3.33 -31.93 -1.75
C PHE A 135 -3.63 -32.96 -2.85
N ARG A 136 -4.49 -33.92 -2.49
CA ARG A 136 -5.26 -34.71 -3.43
C ARG A 136 -6.59 -33.99 -3.65
N PHE A 137 -6.88 -33.62 -4.89
CA PHE A 137 -8.19 -33.07 -5.26
C PHE A 137 -9.20 -34.22 -5.28
N GLU A 138 -9.80 -34.52 -4.13
CA GLU A 138 -10.89 -35.49 -4.06
C GLU A 138 -12.20 -34.78 -4.43
N ALA A 139 -12.78 -35.15 -5.58
CA ALA A 139 -14.11 -34.71 -5.95
C ALA A 139 -15.13 -35.43 -5.06
N ILE A 140 -15.81 -34.71 -4.18
CA ILE A 140 -16.90 -35.27 -3.37
C ILE A 140 -18.10 -35.54 -4.30
N PRO A 141 -18.62 -36.77 -4.39
CA PRO A 141 -19.80 -37.05 -5.21
C PRO A 141 -21.05 -36.41 -4.60
N GLY A 142 -21.79 -35.63 -5.38
CA GLY A 142 -23.13 -35.14 -5.04
C GLY A 142 -23.20 -33.75 -4.37
N SER A 143 -22.07 -33.18 -3.97
CA SER A 143 -22.02 -31.84 -3.36
C SER A 143 -20.61 -31.28 -3.52
N GLU A 144 -20.46 -30.07 -4.06
CA GLU A 144 -20.01 -28.93 -3.24
C GLU A 144 -18.55 -28.54 -3.59
N PRO A 145 -18.20 -27.25 -3.49
CA PRO A 145 -17.08 -26.59 -4.19
C PRO A 145 -15.68 -27.23 -4.08
N CYS A 146 -14.77 -26.76 -4.94
CA CYS A 146 -13.32 -26.97 -4.81
C CYS A 146 -12.87 -26.47 -3.43
N LEU A 147 -12.81 -27.36 -2.45
CA LEU A 147 -12.61 -26.99 -1.06
C LEU A 147 -11.34 -27.64 -0.53
N ILE A 148 -10.41 -26.78 -0.14
CA ILE A 148 -9.23 -27.16 0.61
C ILE A 148 -9.66 -27.39 2.06
N LEU A 149 -9.78 -28.66 2.48
CA LEU A 149 -10.32 -29.02 3.80
C LEU A 149 -9.26 -29.27 4.88
N ASN A 150 -7.97 -29.41 4.53
CA ASN A 150 -6.93 -29.80 5.48
C ASN A 150 -5.86 -28.71 5.63
N PHE A 151 -6.10 -27.75 6.52
CA PHE A 151 -5.06 -26.83 6.98
C PHE A 151 -4.48 -27.34 8.31
N ARG A 152 -3.17 -27.60 8.33
CA ARG A 152 -2.46 -27.93 9.57
C ARG A 152 -2.04 -26.64 10.26
N ASP A 153 -2.27 -26.55 11.57
CA ASP A 153 -1.95 -25.35 12.36
C ASP A 153 -0.48 -24.94 12.22
N VAL A 154 0.43 -25.91 12.23
CA VAL A 154 1.87 -25.66 12.03
C VAL A 154 2.13 -24.94 10.71
N VAL A 155 1.41 -25.28 9.64
CA VAL A 155 1.59 -24.69 8.30
C VAL A 155 1.00 -23.29 8.24
N ILE A 156 -0.17 -23.08 8.89
CA ILE A 156 -0.76 -21.74 9.03
C ILE A 156 0.22 -20.82 9.77
N TYR A 157 0.75 -21.21 10.93
CA TYR A 157 1.66 -20.35 11.69
C TYR A 157 3.02 -20.16 11.02
N ALA A 158 3.51 -21.14 10.26
CA ALA A 158 4.71 -20.97 9.43
C ALA A 158 4.56 -19.81 8.44
N GLN A 159 3.35 -19.59 7.91
CA GLN A 159 3.03 -18.43 7.11
C GLN A 159 2.79 -17.18 7.96
N LEU A 160 1.96 -17.24 9.00
CA LEU A 160 1.54 -16.05 9.75
C LEU A 160 2.66 -15.35 10.54
N ILE A 161 3.63 -16.09 11.09
CA ILE A 161 4.68 -15.53 11.94
C ILE A 161 5.56 -14.52 11.16
N PRO A 162 6.13 -14.84 9.98
CA PRO A 162 6.88 -13.88 9.18
C PRO A 162 6.12 -12.60 8.85
N PHE A 163 4.84 -12.71 8.45
CA PHE A 163 3.99 -11.55 8.17
C PHE A 163 3.82 -10.67 9.40
N PHE A 164 3.48 -11.30 10.55
CA PHE A 164 3.28 -10.57 11.79
C PHE A 164 4.54 -9.82 12.24
N ILE A 165 5.73 -10.42 12.08
CA ILE A 165 7.01 -9.77 12.37
C ILE A 165 7.24 -8.58 11.44
N LEU A 166 7.00 -8.74 10.13
CA LEU A 166 7.15 -7.66 9.15
C LEU A 166 6.21 -6.49 9.47
N ASP A 167 4.92 -6.76 9.69
CA ASP A 167 3.91 -5.74 9.99
C ASP A 167 4.21 -5.02 11.29
N THR A 168 4.58 -5.75 12.35
CA THR A 168 4.96 -5.16 13.63
C THR A 168 6.17 -4.26 13.49
N THR A 169 7.18 -4.69 12.70
CA THR A 169 8.38 -3.90 12.45
C THR A 169 8.05 -2.62 11.70
N VAL A 170 7.28 -2.71 10.61
CA VAL A 170 6.85 -1.55 9.82
C VAL A 170 6.02 -0.60 10.68
N PHE A 171 5.05 -1.12 11.44
CA PHE A 171 4.21 -0.31 12.32
C PHE A 171 5.04 0.40 13.40
N ALA A 172 5.98 -0.31 14.05
CA ALA A 172 6.87 0.28 15.03
C ALA A 172 7.73 1.41 14.44
N LEU A 173 8.30 1.19 13.25
CA LEU A 173 9.06 2.23 12.53
C LEU A 173 8.19 3.45 12.19
N MET A 174 6.94 3.23 11.81
CA MET A 174 5.98 4.32 11.55
C MET A 174 5.64 5.11 12.81
N VAL A 175 5.41 4.43 13.94
CA VAL A 175 5.14 5.06 15.25
C VAL A 175 6.35 5.86 15.73
N ILE A 176 7.55 5.29 15.67
CA ILE A 176 8.80 5.99 16.07
C ILE A 176 8.97 7.26 15.23
N LYS A 177 8.77 7.16 13.91
CA LYS A 177 8.87 8.31 13.02
C LYS A 177 7.80 9.36 13.32
N ALA A 178 6.56 8.93 13.58
CA ALA A 178 5.46 9.82 13.98
C ALA A 178 5.81 10.58 15.26
N TYR A 179 6.28 9.87 16.29
CA TYR A 179 6.65 10.45 17.58
C TYR A 179 7.78 11.48 17.45
N TYR A 180 8.84 11.15 16.72
CA TYR A 180 9.94 12.07 16.46
C TYR A 180 9.49 13.35 15.75
N HIS A 181 8.60 13.24 14.77
CA HIS A 181 8.05 14.41 14.07
C HIS A 181 7.14 15.26 14.96
N LEU A 182 6.35 14.64 15.85
CA LEU A 182 5.51 15.35 16.81
C LEU A 182 6.33 16.11 17.85
N GLN A 183 7.44 15.52 18.33
CA GLN A 183 8.31 16.17 19.31
C GLN A 183 9.06 17.38 18.73
N ASN A 184 9.46 17.33 17.46
CA ASN A 184 10.28 18.37 16.83
C ASN A 184 9.45 19.51 16.21
N GLY A 185 8.15 19.62 16.51
CA GLY A 185 7.32 20.76 16.12
C GLY A 185 7.13 20.96 14.62
N VAL A 186 7.23 19.89 13.82
CA VAL A 186 7.15 19.99 12.35
C VAL A 186 5.70 20.26 11.91
N SER A 187 5.54 21.09 10.87
CA SER A 187 4.33 21.83 10.42
C SER A 187 2.95 21.15 10.53
N SER A 188 1.90 21.98 10.60
CA SER A 188 0.46 21.62 10.58
C SER A 188 0.07 20.58 9.50
N TRP A 189 0.74 20.59 8.34
CA TRP A 189 0.47 19.66 7.25
C TRP A 189 0.89 18.21 7.56
N VAL A 190 2.01 18.03 8.27
CA VAL A 190 2.45 16.73 8.80
C VAL A 190 1.42 16.21 9.78
N HIS A 191 0.82 17.08 10.59
CA HIS A 191 -0.23 16.67 11.53
C HIS A 191 -1.49 16.15 10.83
N HIS A 192 -1.96 16.81 9.76
CA HIS A 192 -3.10 16.34 8.97
C HIS A 192 -2.79 15.03 8.21
N MET A 193 -1.57 14.93 7.67
CA MET A 193 -1.06 13.73 7.01
C MET A 193 -0.99 12.52 7.94
N TYR A 194 -0.48 12.73 9.16
CA TYR A 194 -0.46 11.70 10.17
C TYR A 194 -1.86 11.38 10.70
N ARG A 195 -2.75 12.36 10.90
CA ARG A 195 -4.07 12.07 11.46
C ARG A 195 -4.92 11.17 10.56
N GLY A 196 -4.85 11.34 9.23
CA GLY A 196 -5.51 10.46 8.28
C GLY A 196 -4.77 9.15 8.03
N GLY A 197 -3.46 9.22 7.77
CA GLY A 197 -2.64 8.04 7.44
C GLY A 197 -2.41 7.09 8.61
N PHE A 198 -2.23 7.63 9.83
CA PHE A 198 -1.95 6.85 11.04
C PHE A 198 -3.14 6.00 11.47
N ILE A 199 -4.37 6.50 11.35
CA ILE A 199 -5.57 5.71 11.64
C ILE A 199 -5.61 4.50 10.72
N CYS A 200 -5.34 4.68 9.42
CA CYS A 200 -5.30 3.55 8.50
C CYS A 200 -4.19 2.56 8.90
N PHE A 201 -2.97 3.02 9.20
CA PHE A 201 -1.89 2.15 9.67
C PHE A 201 -2.26 1.37 10.94
N ALA A 202 -2.89 2.02 11.91
CA ALA A 202 -3.36 1.37 13.13
C ALA A 202 -4.42 0.31 12.82
N LEU A 203 -5.36 0.59 11.90
CA LEU A 203 -6.36 -0.39 11.46
C LEU A 203 -5.72 -1.61 10.77
N THR A 204 -4.72 -1.42 9.91
CA THR A 204 -4.00 -2.56 9.30
C THR A 204 -3.24 -3.36 10.34
N PHE A 205 -2.60 -2.71 11.31
CA PHE A 205 -1.95 -3.42 12.41
C PHE A 205 -2.95 -4.20 13.27
N ILE A 206 -4.15 -3.65 13.53
CA ILE A 206 -5.24 -4.37 14.19
C ILE A 206 -5.65 -5.58 13.37
N PHE A 207 -5.82 -5.46 12.05
CA PHE A 207 -6.11 -6.62 11.21
C PHE A 207 -4.99 -7.67 11.21
N SER A 208 -3.71 -7.24 11.26
CA SER A 208 -2.56 -8.15 11.40
C SER A 208 -2.60 -8.91 12.73
N LEU A 209 -2.87 -8.21 13.85
CA LEU A 209 -3.09 -8.82 15.17
C LEU A 209 -4.24 -9.83 15.14
N LEU A 210 -5.40 -9.43 14.62
CA LEU A 210 -6.57 -10.31 14.52
C LEU A 210 -6.26 -11.53 13.66
N ASN A 211 -5.61 -11.35 12.51
CA ASN A 211 -5.21 -12.43 11.63
C ASN A 211 -4.22 -13.41 12.30
N PHE A 212 -3.36 -12.93 13.21
CA PHE A 212 -2.43 -13.76 13.97
C PHE A 212 -3.08 -14.49 15.17
N PHE A 213 -3.92 -13.79 15.95
CA PHE A 213 -4.47 -14.30 17.21
C PHE A 213 -5.77 -15.10 17.04
N ILE A 214 -6.63 -14.78 16.07
CA ILE A 214 -7.89 -15.50 15.84
C ILE A 214 -7.66 -17.01 15.67
N PRO A 215 -6.69 -17.49 14.88
CA PRO A 215 -6.41 -18.92 14.75
C PRO A 215 -6.16 -19.68 16.06
N LEU A 216 -5.71 -19.02 17.14
CA LEU A 216 -5.43 -19.65 18.44
C LEU A 216 -6.71 -20.05 19.18
N PHE A 217 -7.75 -19.21 19.08
CA PHE A 217 -8.97 -19.35 19.88
C PHE A 217 -10.16 -19.79 19.02
N ALA A 218 -10.09 -19.55 17.71
CA ALA A 218 -11.20 -19.77 16.81
C ALA A 218 -11.27 -21.24 16.36
N PRO A 219 -12.49 -21.75 16.16
CA PRO A 219 -12.68 -23.06 15.55
C PRO A 219 -12.10 -23.06 14.12
N PRO A 220 -11.70 -24.23 13.58
CA PRO A 220 -10.96 -24.35 12.32
C PRO A 220 -11.53 -23.54 11.14
N HIS A 221 -12.85 -23.39 11.10
CA HIS A 221 -13.55 -22.70 10.02
C HIS A 221 -13.47 -21.16 10.05
N LEU A 222 -13.21 -20.55 11.22
CA LEU A 222 -13.08 -19.10 11.37
C LEU A 222 -11.63 -18.62 11.32
N ARG A 223 -10.64 -19.53 11.28
CA ARG A 223 -9.23 -19.19 11.50
C ARG A 223 -8.68 -18.18 10.49
N LEU A 224 -9.08 -18.23 9.22
CA LEU A 224 -8.58 -17.28 8.21
C LEU A 224 -9.59 -16.18 7.86
N ILE A 225 -10.60 -15.90 8.68
CA ILE A 225 -11.63 -14.90 8.33
C ILE A 225 -11.07 -13.48 8.15
N CYS A 226 -10.00 -13.15 8.87
CA CYS A 226 -9.35 -11.85 8.81
C CYS A 226 -8.26 -11.73 7.74
N ILE A 227 -7.92 -12.81 7.04
CA ILE A 227 -6.79 -12.79 6.09
C ILE A 227 -7.07 -11.85 4.91
N ASP A 228 -8.29 -11.88 4.39
CA ASP A 228 -8.70 -11.05 3.26
C ASP A 228 -8.75 -9.57 3.67
N PHE A 229 -9.30 -9.27 4.86
CA PHE A 229 -9.34 -7.92 5.40
C PHE A 229 -7.96 -7.35 5.69
N HIS A 230 -7.06 -8.19 6.22
CA HIS A 230 -5.67 -7.82 6.41
C HIS A 230 -5.02 -7.48 5.07
N ARG A 231 -5.17 -8.33 4.06
CA ARG A 231 -4.62 -8.12 2.71
C ARG A 231 -5.14 -6.84 2.04
N ILE A 232 -6.46 -6.65 1.98
CA ILE A 232 -7.04 -5.46 1.32
C ILE A 232 -6.64 -4.18 2.05
N SER A 233 -6.45 -4.22 3.37
CA SER A 233 -6.04 -3.05 4.13
C SER A 233 -4.64 -2.58 3.73
N HIS A 234 -3.70 -3.52 3.51
CA HIS A 234 -2.37 -3.20 2.97
C HIS A 234 -2.45 -2.53 1.60
N SER A 235 -3.26 -3.07 0.69
CA SER A 235 -3.43 -2.49 -0.65
C SER A 235 -3.99 -1.07 -0.57
N ILE A 236 -5.10 -0.87 0.15
CA ILE A 236 -5.77 0.43 0.31
C ILE A 236 -4.81 1.47 0.91
N ILE A 237 -4.08 1.11 1.96
CA ILE A 237 -3.12 2.01 2.60
C ILE A 237 -2.02 2.42 1.63
N CYS A 238 -1.42 1.45 0.94
CA CYS A 238 -0.37 1.72 -0.03
C CYS A 238 -0.88 2.65 -1.13
N ASN A 239 -2.09 2.44 -1.63
CA ASN A 239 -2.70 3.27 -2.67
C ASN A 239 -2.96 4.70 -2.19
N ARG A 240 -3.60 4.87 -1.03
CA ARG A 240 -3.92 6.20 -0.48
C ARG A 240 -2.67 7.03 -0.22
N LEU A 241 -1.61 6.39 0.26
CA LEU A 241 -0.38 7.10 0.60
C LEU A 241 0.49 7.34 -0.63
N PHE A 242 0.40 6.50 -1.65
CA PHE A 242 0.95 6.79 -2.97
C PHE A 242 0.29 8.05 -3.58
N PHE A 243 -1.04 8.16 -3.54
CA PHE A 243 -1.73 9.38 -3.98
C PHE A 243 -1.31 10.62 -3.22
N MET A 244 -1.17 10.49 -1.90
CA MET A 244 -0.71 11.59 -1.08
C MET A 244 0.67 12.09 -1.50
N LEU A 245 1.60 11.17 -1.77
CA LEU A 245 2.93 11.51 -2.27
C LEU A 245 2.87 12.19 -3.64
N LEU A 246 2.07 11.66 -4.57
CA LEU A 246 1.95 12.24 -5.92
C LEU A 246 1.31 13.64 -5.92
N ARG A 247 0.33 13.87 -5.05
CA ARG A 247 -0.31 15.18 -4.86
C ARG A 247 0.67 16.19 -4.26
N GLN A 248 1.52 15.74 -3.32
CA GLN A 248 2.56 16.59 -2.77
C GLN A 248 3.59 16.98 -3.85
N GLN A 249 4.05 16.03 -4.65
CA GLN A 249 4.99 16.31 -5.74
C GLN A 249 4.41 17.30 -6.75
N GLU A 250 3.11 17.22 -7.04
CA GLU A 250 2.44 18.18 -7.92
C GLU A 250 2.39 19.59 -7.33
N THR A 251 2.03 19.68 -6.05
CA THR A 251 2.00 20.96 -5.34
C THR A 251 3.38 21.62 -5.33
N LEU A 252 4.45 20.84 -5.14
CA LEU A 252 5.82 21.32 -5.21
C LEU A 252 6.19 21.82 -6.62
N LYS A 253 5.86 21.07 -7.68
CA LYS A 253 6.10 21.52 -9.07
C LYS A 253 5.35 22.81 -9.41
N ILE A 254 4.11 22.97 -8.96
CA ILE A 254 3.33 24.19 -9.14
C ILE A 254 3.98 25.36 -8.39
N ARG A 255 4.50 25.11 -7.18
CA ARG A 255 5.24 26.13 -6.43
C ARG A 255 6.51 26.55 -7.16
N ASP A 256 7.33 25.59 -7.60
CA ASP A 256 8.60 25.87 -8.28
C ASP A 256 8.40 26.63 -9.59
N SER A 257 7.37 26.26 -10.38
CA SER A 257 7.02 26.97 -11.61
C SER A 257 6.55 28.41 -11.36
N LYS A 258 5.77 28.66 -10.30
CA LYS A 258 5.39 30.03 -9.90
C LYS A 258 6.58 30.86 -9.46
N VAL A 259 7.50 30.27 -8.69
CA VAL A 259 8.74 30.94 -8.26
C VAL A 259 9.60 31.28 -9.47
N GLN A 260 9.74 30.37 -10.43
CA GLN A 260 10.51 30.61 -11.64
C GLN A 260 9.87 31.67 -12.54
N GLN A 261 8.53 31.69 -12.65
CA GLN A 261 7.80 32.73 -13.38
C GLN A 261 7.96 34.10 -12.71
N ALA A 262 7.89 34.17 -11.38
CA ALA A 262 8.14 35.40 -10.64
C ALA A 262 9.57 35.90 -10.90
N LYS A 263 10.58 35.05 -10.77
CA LYS A 263 11.98 35.40 -11.07
C LYS A 263 12.17 35.95 -12.49
N SER A 264 11.52 35.35 -13.49
CA SER A 264 11.56 35.81 -14.88
C SER A 264 10.88 37.16 -15.10
N PHE A 265 9.74 37.41 -14.43
CA PHE A 265 9.05 38.69 -14.53
C PHE A 265 9.89 39.83 -13.92
N TYR A 266 10.50 39.58 -12.76
CA TYR A 266 11.39 40.54 -12.11
C TYR A 266 12.63 40.85 -12.96
N THR A 267 13.29 39.86 -13.57
CA THR A 267 14.45 40.10 -14.46
C THR A 267 14.08 40.97 -15.66
N LEU A 268 12.95 40.68 -16.32
CA LEU A 268 12.46 41.49 -17.45
C LEU A 268 12.16 42.94 -17.04
N THR A 269 11.55 43.16 -15.86
CA THR A 269 11.28 44.52 -15.38
C THR A 269 12.54 45.27 -14.92
N VAL A 270 13.57 44.58 -14.45
CA VAL A 270 14.83 45.20 -14.01
C VAL A 270 15.71 45.59 -15.21
N ASP A 271 15.71 44.80 -16.28
CA ASP A 271 16.40 45.12 -17.53
C ASP A 271 15.77 46.34 -18.24
N ASP A 272 14.47 46.56 -18.09
CA ASP A 272 13.77 47.76 -18.62
C ASP A 272 14.06 49.05 -17.81
N PHE A 273 14.66 48.94 -16.61
CA PHE A 273 14.83 50.06 -15.67
C PHE A 273 16.27 50.37 -15.23
N THR A 274 17.30 49.65 -15.70
CA THR A 274 18.68 49.82 -15.18
C THR A 274 19.60 50.67 -16.05
N THR A 275 20.12 51.76 -15.45
CA THR A 275 21.36 52.46 -15.86
C THR A 275 22.58 51.90 -15.11
N PRO A 276 23.83 52.00 -15.63
CA PRO A 276 24.90 51.02 -15.39
C PRO A 276 25.59 50.96 -14.00
N ASN A 277 25.16 51.69 -12.97
CA ASN A 277 26.04 51.95 -11.80
C ASN A 277 25.71 51.23 -10.48
N ASP A 278 24.69 50.37 -10.36
CA ASP A 278 24.24 49.83 -9.05
C ASP A 278 24.28 48.30 -8.85
N PHE A 279 25.06 47.59 -9.67
CA PHE A 279 25.10 46.11 -9.70
C PHE A 279 25.40 45.43 -8.34
N GLY A 280 26.15 46.07 -7.44
CA GLY A 280 26.57 45.48 -6.16
C GLY A 280 25.54 45.57 -5.02
N PHE A 281 24.61 46.53 -5.07
CA PHE A 281 23.55 46.69 -4.06
C PHE A 281 22.34 45.81 -4.39
N GLN A 282 22.16 45.46 -5.67
CA GLN A 282 21.04 44.66 -6.17
C GLN A 282 21.13 43.18 -5.78
N ASP A 283 22.32 42.57 -5.71
CA ASP A 283 22.46 41.15 -5.31
C ASP A 283 22.08 40.90 -3.83
N GLN A 284 22.26 41.91 -2.96
CA GLN A 284 21.83 41.80 -1.56
C GLN A 284 20.32 41.96 -1.40
N LEU A 285 19.71 42.93 -2.09
CA LEU A 285 18.25 43.09 -2.14
C LEU A 285 17.55 41.89 -2.80
N PHE A 286 18.17 41.30 -3.82
CA PHE A 286 17.70 40.08 -4.50
C PHE A 286 17.61 38.88 -3.56
N ASN A 287 18.57 38.72 -2.64
CA ASN A 287 18.53 37.67 -1.63
C ASN A 287 17.50 37.96 -0.53
N GLU A 288 17.39 39.20 -0.06
CA GLU A 288 16.42 39.57 0.99
C GLU A 288 14.96 39.51 0.52
N GLU A 289 14.64 40.01 -0.69
CA GLU A 289 13.29 39.92 -1.24
C GLU A 289 12.93 38.49 -1.69
N GLY A 290 13.92 37.71 -2.15
CA GLY A 290 13.75 36.29 -2.45
C GLY A 290 13.35 35.48 -1.23
N GLU A 291 14.04 35.69 -0.10
CA GLU A 291 13.70 35.06 1.18
C GLU A 291 12.34 35.52 1.73
N ASP A 292 11.98 36.81 1.59
CA ASP A 292 10.69 37.31 2.04
C ASP A 292 9.52 36.76 1.19
N LEU A 293 9.70 36.63 -0.12
CA LEU A 293 8.68 36.04 -1.00
C LEU A 293 8.49 34.53 -0.74
N GLU A 294 9.58 33.80 -0.45
CA GLU A 294 9.53 32.40 -0.01
C GLU A 294 8.77 32.27 1.33
N SER A 295 9.02 33.19 2.27
CA SER A 295 8.32 33.25 3.56
C SER A 295 6.81 33.52 3.41
N ARG A 296 6.43 34.42 2.49
CA ARG A 296 5.02 34.78 2.23
C ARG A 296 4.27 33.67 1.51
N LEU A 297 4.91 32.95 0.59
CA LEU A 297 4.32 31.78 -0.07
C LEU A 297 4.11 30.61 0.92
N ASP A 298 5.04 30.41 1.85
CA ASP A 298 4.89 29.43 2.94
C ASP A 298 3.82 29.83 3.98
N GLY A 299 3.50 31.13 4.09
CA GLY A 299 2.39 31.66 4.89
C GLY A 299 1.01 31.51 4.23
N VAL A 300 0.93 31.56 2.90
CA VAL A 300 -0.34 31.48 2.14
C VAL A 300 -0.85 30.03 2.01
N GLY A 301 0.03 29.03 2.05
CA GLY A 301 -0.36 27.61 2.15
C GLY A 301 -0.93 27.19 3.52
N ARG A 302 -1.14 28.14 4.43
CA ARG A 302 -1.51 27.94 5.84
C ARG A 302 -2.92 28.47 6.19
N ARG A 303 -3.74 28.83 5.20
CA ARG A 303 -5.18 29.14 5.37
C ARG A 303 -6.06 28.10 4.70
#